data_AF-A0A4U6R2U1-F1
#
_entry.id   AF-A0A4U6R2U1-F1
#
_cell.length_a   1.000
_cell.length_b   1.000
_cell.length_c   1.000
_cell.angle_alpha   90.00
_cell.angle_beta   90.00
_cell.angle_gamma   90.00
#
_symmetry.space_group_name_H-M   'P 1'
#
loop_
_entity.id
_entity.type
_entity.pdbx_description
1 polymer ?
#
loop_
_entity_poly.entity_id
_entity_poly.type
_entity_poly.pdbx_seq_one_letter_code
_entity_poly.pdbx_strand_id
1 'polypeptide(L)'
;MTRDNASNAYHPVRCEIQSLLREYLTSSKLAEIVYRDDAGQVQTTHDVIRDLFNRAGQEFVFLGRGHMVRLDHVLTLDGRTVSVAD
;
A
#
# COMPACT_ATOMS: atom_id res chain seq x y z
N MET A 1 -10.07 -22.58 33.81
CA MET A 1 -9.44 -22.85 32.50
C MET A 1 -9.16 -21.51 31.83
N THR A 2 -8.00 -21.39 31.21
CA THR A 2 -7.19 -20.17 31.09
C THR A 2 -7.45 -19.43 29.76
N ARG A 3 -7.56 -18.09 29.84
CA ARG A 3 -7.34 -17.01 28.85
C ARG A 3 -7.56 -17.28 27.34
N ASP A 4 -8.39 -16.42 26.74
CA ASP A 4 -8.03 -15.68 25.52
C ASP A 4 -8.71 -14.29 25.56
N ASN A 5 -8.24 -13.43 26.46
CA ASN A 5 -7.64 -12.14 26.11
C ASN A 5 -8.17 -11.54 24.80
N ALA A 6 -9.29 -10.82 24.91
CA ALA A 6 -9.75 -9.84 23.94
C ALA A 6 -8.63 -8.80 23.67
N SER A 7 -7.70 -9.17 22.79
CA SER A 7 -6.63 -8.31 22.34
C SER A 7 -7.23 -7.38 21.32
N ASN A 8 -7.72 -6.25 21.82
CA ASN A 8 -8.19 -5.07 21.12
C ASN A 8 -7.08 -4.41 20.25
N ALA A 9 -6.38 -5.18 19.42
CA ALA A 9 -5.48 -4.65 18.40
C ALA A 9 -6.27 -4.42 17.11
N TYR A 10 -7.37 -3.67 17.20
CA TYR A 10 -8.07 -3.17 16.02
C TYR A 10 -7.22 -2.04 15.43
N HIS A 11 -6.41 -2.37 14.41
CA HIS A 11 -5.78 -1.38 13.52
C HIS A 11 -6.49 -1.45 12.15
N PRO A 12 -7.64 -0.78 11.98
CA PRO A 12 -8.49 -1.01 10.81
C PRO A 12 -7.99 -0.37 9.51
N VAL A 13 -7.10 0.62 9.57
CA VAL A 13 -6.74 1.40 8.37
C VAL A 13 -5.88 0.58 7.40
N ARG A 14 -4.96 -0.26 7.91
CA ARG A 14 -4.12 -1.11 7.05
C ARG A 14 -4.91 -2.20 6.32
N CYS A 15 -6.00 -2.68 6.91
CA CYS A 15 -6.79 -3.77 6.33
C CYS A 15 -7.58 -3.30 5.09
N GLU A 16 -8.16 -2.10 5.15
CA GLU A 16 -8.89 -1.51 4.01
C GLU A 16 -7.95 -1.20 2.86
N ILE A 17 -6.76 -0.64 3.15
CA ILE A 17 -5.71 -0.40 2.15
C ILE A 17 -5.24 -1.72 1.53
N GLN A 18 -4.96 -2.76 2.32
CA GLN A 18 -4.55 -4.05 1.77
C GLN A 18 -5.65 -4.70 0.92
N SER A 19 -6.92 -4.58 1.31
CA SER A 19 -8.03 -5.10 0.53
C SER A 19 -8.15 -4.37 -0.81
N LEU A 20 -8.00 -3.04 -0.80
CA LEU A 20 -7.97 -2.22 -2.00
C LEU A 20 -6.81 -2.63 -2.92
N LEU A 21 -5.60 -2.73 -2.40
CA LEU A 21 -4.43 -3.12 -3.19
C LEU A 21 -4.62 -4.52 -3.81
N ARG A 22 -5.23 -5.48 -3.08
CA ARG A 22 -5.59 -6.81 -3.60
C ARG A 22 -6.64 -6.75 -4.71
N GLU A 23 -7.60 -5.83 -4.63
CA GLU A 23 -8.57 -5.60 -5.69
C GLU A 23 -7.88 -5.09 -6.97
N TYR A 24 -6.97 -4.12 -6.86
CA TYR A 24 -6.19 -3.62 -7.99
C TYR A 24 -5.29 -4.70 -8.60
N LEU A 25 -4.66 -5.55 -7.78
CA LEU A 25 -3.90 -6.72 -8.24
C LEU A 25 -4.77 -7.67 -9.05
N THR A 26 -5.92 -8.07 -8.49
CA THR A 26 -6.82 -9.06 -9.10
C THR A 26 -7.44 -8.52 -10.38
N SER A 27 -7.81 -7.23 -10.38
CA SER A 27 -8.42 -6.56 -11.53
C SER A 27 -7.38 -6.15 -12.59
N SER A 28 -6.08 -6.18 -12.27
CA SER A 28 -5.01 -5.62 -13.11
C SER A 28 -5.34 -4.21 -13.62
N LYS A 29 -6.00 -3.41 -12.78
CA LYS A 29 -6.50 -2.09 -13.14
C LYS A 29 -5.38 -1.06 -13.06
N LEU A 30 -5.40 -0.09 -13.98
CA LEU A 30 -4.54 1.08 -13.90
C LEU A 30 -4.92 1.89 -12.65
N ALA A 31 -3.96 2.09 -11.75
CA ALA A 31 -4.09 2.92 -10.56
C ALA A 31 -3.21 4.16 -10.71
N GLU A 32 -3.70 5.32 -10.27
CA GLU A 32 -2.84 6.46 -9.99
C GLU A 32 -2.11 6.21 -8.67
N ILE A 33 -0.78 6.20 -8.66
CA ILE A 33 0.02 6.09 -7.44
C ILE A 33 0.79 7.40 -7.27
N VAL A 34 0.50 8.13 -6.21
CA VAL A 34 1.24 9.31 -5.80
C VAL A 34 2.15 8.91 -4.64
N TYR A 35 3.45 9.05 -4.81
CA TYR A 35 4.44 8.67 -3.81
C TYR A 35 5.53 9.72 -3.67
N ARG A 36 6.22 9.70 -2.53
CA ARG A 36 7.39 10.54 -2.30
C ARG A 36 8.67 9.78 -2.65
N ASP A 37 9.50 10.34 -3.52
CA ASP A 37 10.81 9.78 -3.82
C ASP A 37 11.83 10.04 -2.69
N ASP A 38 13.03 9.49 -2.82
CA ASP A 38 14.11 9.65 -1.84
C ASP A 38 14.63 11.10 -1.74
N ALA A 39 14.40 11.92 -2.77
CA ALA A 39 14.70 13.36 -2.75
C ALA A 39 13.58 14.18 -2.06
N GLY A 40 12.52 13.51 -1.57
CA GLY A 40 11.38 14.14 -0.93
C GLY A 40 10.37 14.74 -1.92
N GLN A 41 10.54 14.53 -3.22
CA GLN A 41 9.63 15.04 -4.23
C GLN A 41 8.43 14.12 -4.40
N VAL A 42 7.26 14.73 -4.63
CA VAL A 42 6.02 13.99 -4.89
C VAL A 42 5.96 13.65 -6.37
N GLN A 43 5.96 12.36 -6.65
CA GLN A 43 5.88 11.78 -7.98
C GLN A 43 4.53 11.10 -8.15
N THR A 44 3.89 11.33 -9.30
CA THR A 44 2.64 10.68 -9.68
C THR A 44 2.88 9.76 -10.87
N THR A 45 2.47 8.51 -10.75
CA THR A 45 2.55 7.52 -11.84
C THR A 45 1.22 6.82 -12.03
N HIS A 46 0.84 6.53 -13.27
CA HIS A 46 -0.34 5.73 -13.59
C HIS A 46 0.12 4.37 -14.09
N ASP A 47 -0.05 3.34 -13.27
CA ASP A 47 0.44 2.00 -13.58
C ASP A 47 -0.44 0.91 -12.98
N VAL A 48 -0.23 -0.33 -13.43
CA VAL A 48 -0.95 -1.49 -12.89
C VAL A 48 -0.15 -2.09 -11.75
N ILE A 49 -0.82 -2.41 -10.64
CA ILE A 49 -0.21 -3.17 -9.56
C ILE A 49 -0.06 -4.61 -10.03
N ARG A 50 1.18 -5.08 -10.16
CA ARG A 50 1.48 -6.46 -10.57
C ARG A 50 1.69 -7.39 -9.41
N ASP A 51 2.34 -6.89 -8.36
CA ASP A 51 2.64 -7.68 -7.17
C ASP A 51 2.73 -6.78 -5.93
N LEU A 52 2.53 -7.38 -4.77
CA LEU A 52 2.65 -6.74 -3.46
C LEU A 52 3.40 -7.70 -2.55
N PHE A 53 4.49 -7.24 -1.96
CA PHE A 53 5.27 -8.09 -1.07
C PHE A 53 5.84 -7.31 0.10
N ASN A 54 6.02 -8.02 1.20
CA ASN A 54 6.72 -7.51 2.37
C ASN A 54 8.17 -8.01 2.33
N ARG A 55 9.12 -7.09 2.40
CA ARG A 55 10.55 -7.40 2.51
C ARG A 55 11.11 -6.66 3.73
N ALA A 56 11.74 -7.40 4.64
CA ALA A 56 12.38 -6.86 5.84
C ALA A 56 11.43 -6.01 6.74
N GLY A 57 10.14 -6.35 6.79
CA GLY A 57 9.13 -5.63 7.57
C GLY A 57 8.57 -4.38 6.87
N GLN A 58 8.96 -4.13 5.62
CA GLN A 58 8.48 -3.04 4.80
C GLN A 58 7.64 -3.57 3.63
N GLU A 59 6.52 -2.91 3.35
CA GLU A 59 5.62 -3.26 2.26
C GLU A 59 6.06 -2.55 0.97
N PHE A 60 6.10 -3.31 -0.13
CA PHE A 60 6.47 -2.83 -1.46
C PHE A 60 5.40 -3.19 -2.49
N VAL A 61 5.20 -2.27 -3.43
CA VAL A 61 4.30 -2.40 -4.56
C VAL A 61 5.14 -2.54 -5.82
N PHE A 62 4.92 -3.61 -6.57
CA PHE A 62 5.52 -3.81 -7.88
C PHE A 62 4.56 -3.35 -8.97
N LEU A 63 5.01 -2.40 -9.78
CA LEU A 63 4.26 -1.83 -10.89
C LEU A 63 4.60 -2.53 -12.19
N GLY A 64 3.66 -2.53 -13.15
CA GLY A 64 3.78 -3.20 -14.44
C GLY A 64 5.00 -2.81 -15.27
N ARG A 65 5.51 -1.59 -15.11
CA ARG A 65 6.73 -1.11 -15.78
C ARG A 65 8.04 -1.58 -15.14
N GLY A 66 7.99 -2.51 -14.19
CA GLY A 66 9.17 -2.96 -13.45
C GLY A 66 9.61 -1.97 -12.36
N HIS A 67 8.78 -0.98 -12.05
CA HIS A 67 9.02 -0.04 -10.96
C HIS A 67 8.58 -0.64 -9.63
N MET A 68 9.38 -0.41 -8.60
CA MET A 68 9.09 -0.86 -7.25
C MET A 68 8.99 0.35 -6.35
N VAL A 69 7.85 0.50 -5.67
CA VAL A 69 7.57 1.64 -4.80
C VAL A 69 7.31 1.13 -3.39
N ARG A 70 7.95 1.75 -2.38
CA ARG A 70 7.65 1.46 -0.97
C ARG A 70 6.26 1.98 -0.64
N LEU A 71 5.40 1.13 -0.09
CA LEU A 71 4.04 1.52 0.29
C LEU A 71 4.04 2.64 1.34
N ASP A 72 5.06 2.64 2.21
CA ASP A 72 5.33 3.68 3.20
C ASP A 72 5.55 5.08 2.58
N HIS A 73 6.01 5.14 1.33
CA HIS A 73 6.18 6.39 0.59
C HIS A 73 4.95 6.76 -0.24
N VAL A 74 3.97 5.84 -0.39
CA VAL A 74 2.75 6.09 -1.15
C VAL A 74 1.83 6.99 -0.34
N LEU A 75 1.61 8.19 -0.85
CA LEU A 75 0.74 9.20 -0.26
C LEU A 75 -0.72 8.86 -0.58
N THR A 76 -1.02 8.70 -1.87
CA THR A 76 -2.36 8.38 -2.34
C THR A 76 -2.34 7.34 -3.46
N LEU A 77 -3.43 6.61 -3.56
CA LEU A 77 -3.71 5.65 -4.62
C LEU A 77 -5.11 5.89 -5.16
N ASP A 78 -5.21 6.24 -6.44
CA ASP A 78 -6.47 6.59 -7.12
C ASP A 78 -7.23 7.71 -6.38
N GLY A 79 -6.49 8.68 -5.83
CA GLY A 79 -7.02 9.75 -4.99
C GLY A 79 -7.37 9.36 -3.54
N ARG A 80 -7.21 8.08 -3.15
CA ARG A 80 -7.42 7.61 -1.77
C ARG A 80 -6.13 7.67 -0.97
N THR A 81 -6.15 8.26 0.21
CA THR A 81 -4.97 8.33 1.08
C THR A 81 -4.55 6.94 1.56
N VAL A 82 -3.28 6.60 1.35
CA VAL A 82 -2.69 5.30 1.72
C VAL A 82 -1.79 5.44 2.94
N SER A 83 -1.11 6.57 3.06
CA SER A 83 -0.29 6.89 4.23
C SER A 83 -1.19 7.12 5.45
N VAL A 84 -1.03 6.28 6.47
CA VAL A 84 -1.38 6.67 7.85
C VAL A 84 -0.38 7.76 8.21
N ALA A 85 -0.79 9.02 8.08
CA ALA A 85 -0.13 10.09 8.79
C ALA A 85 -0.30 9.76 10.29
N ASP A 86 0.82 9.49 10.97
CA ASP A 86 0.91 9.59 12.42
C ASP A 86 0.56 11.03 12.86
#